data_AF-A0A835LY06-F1
#
_entry.id   AF-A0A835LY06-F1
#
_cell.length_a   1.000
_cell.length_b   1.000
_cell.length_c   1.000
_cell.angle_alpha   90.00
_cell.angle_beta   90.00
_cell.angle_gamma   90.00
#
_symmetry.space_group_name_H-M   'P 1'
#
loop_
_entity.id
_entity.type
_entity.pdbx_description
1 polymer ?
#
loop_
_entity_poly.entity_id
_entity_poly.type
_entity_poly.pdbx_seq_one_letter_code
_entity_poly.pdbx_strand_id
1 'polypeptide(L)'
;MVTTPTFHIAMFPWFAMGHITQYLHFSNKFAERVDGLAVGVETMSDVPLHKGSLFAQAFDLTQDQVKVVLQHLKPNFIFFDLAYWVPTLACPLGIKPMYFPTVSVATLTMLVSSMNLKYNIGTTRFSK
;
A
#
# COMPACT_ATOMS: atom_id res chain seq x y z
N MET A 1 4.10 -14.49 39.10
CA MET A 1 4.83 -14.01 37.91
C MET A 1 4.08 -12.81 37.35
N VAL A 2 4.69 -11.63 37.33
CA VAL A 2 4.05 -10.43 36.77
C VAL A 2 4.23 -10.50 35.26
N THR A 3 3.15 -10.78 34.52
CA THR A 3 3.15 -10.65 33.07
C THR A 3 3.06 -9.17 32.74
N THR A 4 4.18 -8.53 32.41
CA THR A 4 4.16 -7.18 31.84
C THR A 4 3.34 -7.23 30.55
N PRO A 5 2.34 -6.36 30.35
CA PRO A 5 1.60 -6.33 29.10
C PRO A 5 2.59 -6.01 27.96
N THR A 6 2.83 -7.00 27.11
CA THR A 6 3.71 -6.86 25.96
C THR A 6 3.05 -5.96 24.93
N PHE A 7 3.66 -4.81 24.70
CA PHE A 7 3.22 -3.84 23.72
C PHE A 7 3.75 -4.22 22.34
N HIS A 8 2.86 -4.55 21.41
CA HIS A 8 3.23 -5.05 20.08
C HIS A 8 2.89 -4.00 19.02
N ILE A 9 3.88 -3.65 18.20
CA ILE A 9 3.73 -2.73 17.06
C ILE A 9 4.01 -3.51 15.79
N ALA A 10 3.12 -3.38 14.80
CA ALA A 10 3.38 -3.83 13.44
C ALA A 10 3.74 -2.64 12.55
N MET A 11 4.67 -2.84 11.63
CA MET A 11 4.99 -1.86 10.59
C MET A 11 4.75 -2.51 9.22
N PHE A 12 3.96 -1.84 8.39
CA PHE A 12 3.68 -2.24 7.01
C PHE A 12 4.07 -1.10 6.03
N PRO A 13 5.38 -0.81 5.89
CA PRO A 13 5.86 0.24 5.00
C PRO A 13 5.95 -0.24 3.55
N TRP A 14 5.66 0.66 2.62
CA TRP A 14 5.79 0.43 1.17
C TRP A 14 7.26 0.41 0.69
N PHE A 15 8.11 1.27 1.28
CA PHE A 15 9.49 1.51 0.84
C PHE A 15 10.55 0.82 1.71
N ALA A 16 10.39 -0.48 1.98
CA ALA A 16 11.57 -1.29 2.23
C ALA A 16 12.31 -1.43 0.88
N MET A 17 13.02 -0.38 0.43
CA MET A 17 13.62 -0.27 -0.92
C MET A 17 14.78 -1.25 -1.17
N GLY A 18 15.11 -2.11 -0.20
CA GLY A 18 15.91 -3.32 -0.39
C GLY A 18 15.11 -4.63 -0.59
N HIS A 19 13.78 -4.58 -0.43
CA HIS A 19 12.84 -5.70 -0.55
C HIS A 19 11.85 -5.55 -1.72
N ILE A 20 11.94 -4.48 -2.52
CA ILE A 20 11.12 -4.32 -3.75
C ILE A 20 11.18 -5.59 -4.61
N THR A 21 12.34 -6.26 -4.69
CA THR A 21 12.51 -7.56 -5.36
C THR A 21 11.62 -8.65 -4.75
N GLN A 22 11.50 -8.77 -3.43
CA GLN A 22 10.63 -9.78 -2.79
C GLN A 22 9.15 -9.48 -3.01
N TYR A 23 8.76 -8.20 -2.93
CA TYR A 23 7.40 -7.76 -3.25
C TYR A 23 7.06 -7.96 -4.73
N LEU A 24 8.01 -7.82 -5.64
CA LEU A 24 7.81 -8.10 -7.06
C LEU A 24 7.83 -9.60 -7.37
N HIS A 25 8.64 -10.43 -6.71
CA HIS A 25 8.49 -11.89 -6.80
C HIS A 25 7.12 -12.35 -6.32
N PHE A 26 6.63 -11.77 -5.23
CA PHE A 26 5.28 -12.01 -4.75
C PHE A 26 4.27 -11.48 -5.78
N SER A 27 4.38 -10.24 -6.21
CA SER A 27 3.47 -9.63 -7.19
C SER A 27 3.46 -10.40 -8.52
N ASN A 28 4.60 -10.91 -9.01
CA ASN A 28 4.69 -11.75 -10.21
C ASN A 28 3.94 -13.08 -10.02
N LYS A 29 4.08 -13.73 -8.85
CA LYS A 29 3.27 -14.90 -8.47
C LYS A 29 1.77 -14.59 -8.41
N PHE A 30 1.39 -13.38 -7.99
CA PHE A 30 -0.02 -12.95 -7.98
C PHE A 30 -0.49 -12.42 -9.34
N ALA A 31 0.42 -11.94 -10.18
CA ALA A 31 0.10 -11.42 -11.49
C ALA A 31 -0.11 -12.52 -12.54
N GLU A 32 0.29 -13.77 -12.26
CA GLU A 32 -0.32 -14.94 -12.91
C GLU A 32 -1.86 -14.96 -12.77
N ARG A 33 -2.42 -14.22 -11.81
CA ARG A 33 -3.87 -14.04 -11.60
C ARG A 33 -4.41 -12.69 -12.10
N VAL A 34 -3.55 -11.80 -12.64
CA VAL A 34 -3.92 -10.48 -13.15
C VAL A 34 -3.49 -10.40 -14.62
N ASP A 35 -4.45 -10.51 -15.54
CA ASP A 35 -4.19 -10.43 -16.98
C ASP A 35 -3.48 -9.10 -17.36
N GLY A 36 -2.22 -9.18 -17.79
CA GLY A 36 -1.50 -8.05 -18.41
C GLY A 36 -0.17 -7.62 -17.79
N LEU A 37 0.27 -8.24 -16.69
CA LEU A 37 1.64 -8.09 -16.19
C LEU A 37 2.55 -9.15 -16.83
N ALA A 38 3.64 -8.72 -17.46
CA ALA A 38 4.60 -9.66 -18.03
C ALA A 38 5.33 -10.42 -16.90
N VAL A 39 5.53 -11.72 -17.09
CA VAL A 39 6.37 -12.55 -16.20
C VAL A 39 7.81 -12.02 -16.26
N GLY A 40 8.37 -11.63 -15.11
CA GLY A 40 9.78 -11.19 -15.01
C GLY A 40 10.01 -9.69 -14.84
N VAL A 41 8.99 -8.93 -14.44
CA VAL A 41 9.16 -7.53 -14.02
C VAL A 41 9.80 -7.52 -12.62
N GLU A 42 10.95 -6.84 -12.44
CA GLU A 42 11.71 -6.84 -11.18
C GLU A 42 11.67 -5.50 -10.43
N THR A 43 11.30 -4.42 -11.13
CA THR A 43 11.22 -3.06 -10.59
C THR A 43 9.95 -2.35 -11.10
N MET A 44 9.41 -1.40 -10.34
CA MET A 44 8.37 -0.47 -10.81
C MET A 44 8.78 0.27 -12.10
N SER A 45 10.10 0.45 -12.30
CA SER A 45 10.71 1.02 -13.50
C SER A 45 10.59 0.14 -14.75
N ASP A 46 10.44 -1.18 -14.58
CA ASP A 46 10.33 -2.14 -15.69
C ASP A 46 8.91 -2.18 -16.27
N VAL A 47 7.94 -1.58 -15.57
CA VAL A 47 6.57 -1.45 -16.04
C VAL A 47 6.37 -0.07 -16.65
N PRO A 48 5.84 0.02 -17.88
CA PRO A 48 5.45 1.29 -18.46
C PRO A 48 4.52 2.06 -17.50
N LEU A 49 4.75 3.36 -17.30
CA LEU A 49 4.02 4.19 -16.31
C LEU A 49 2.49 4.06 -16.37
N HIS A 50 1.93 3.77 -17.55
CA HIS A 50 0.49 3.57 -17.75
C HIS A 50 -0.05 2.24 -17.17
N LYS A 51 0.81 1.30 -16.82
CA LYS A 51 0.52 0.01 -16.18
C LYS A 51 0.84 -0.01 -14.68
N GLY A 52 1.21 1.14 -14.09
CA GLY A 52 1.45 1.25 -12.64
C GLY A 52 0.26 0.84 -11.78
N SER A 53 -0.97 0.90 -12.32
CA SER A 53 -2.18 0.40 -11.66
C SER A 53 -2.20 -1.11 -11.46
N LEU A 54 -1.41 -1.90 -12.20
CA LEU A 54 -1.31 -3.34 -12.03
C LEU A 54 -0.62 -3.69 -10.70
N PHE A 55 0.36 -2.90 -10.26
CA PHE A 55 0.97 -3.09 -8.95
C PHE A 55 0.02 -2.75 -7.83
N ALA A 56 -0.75 -1.66 -7.95
CA ALA A 56 -1.79 -1.33 -6.98
C ALA A 56 -2.82 -2.47 -6.86
N GLN A 57 -3.23 -3.06 -7.99
CA GLN A 57 -4.12 -4.23 -8.01
C GLN A 57 -3.49 -5.46 -7.37
N ALA A 58 -2.26 -5.82 -7.75
CA ALA A 58 -1.56 -6.95 -7.15
C ALA A 58 -1.34 -6.75 -5.63
N PHE A 59 -1.09 -5.51 -5.21
CA PHE A 59 -0.97 -5.13 -3.81
C PHE A 59 -2.30 -5.25 -3.06
N ASP A 60 -3.40 -4.84 -3.69
CA ASP A 60 -4.76 -4.99 -3.13
C ASP A 60 -5.15 -6.47 -2.98
N LEU A 61 -4.67 -7.36 -3.85
CA LEU A 61 -4.85 -8.81 -3.70
C LEU A 61 -4.17 -9.40 -2.46
N THR A 62 -3.28 -8.65 -1.78
CA THR A 62 -2.61 -9.10 -0.55
C THR A 62 -3.41 -8.83 0.74
N GLN A 63 -4.56 -8.16 0.61
CA GLN A 63 -5.41 -7.76 1.73
C GLN A 63 -5.78 -8.95 2.65
N ASP A 64 -6.17 -10.07 2.05
CA ASP A 64 -6.60 -11.25 2.81
C ASP A 64 -5.46 -11.85 3.64
N GLN A 65 -4.25 -11.92 3.08
CA GLN A 65 -3.07 -12.42 3.77
C GLN A 65 -2.69 -11.48 4.92
N VAL A 66 -2.71 -10.17 4.69
CA VAL A 66 -2.42 -9.18 5.74
C VAL A 66 -3.48 -9.25 6.84
N LYS A 67 -4.76 -9.44 6.50
CA LYS A 67 -5.83 -9.66 7.49
C LYS A 67 -5.54 -10.85 8.39
N VAL A 68 -5.16 -12.00 7.81
CA VAL A 68 -4.81 -13.21 8.57
C VAL A 68 -3.63 -12.95 9.52
N VAL A 69 -2.60 -12.25 9.05
CA VAL A 69 -1.44 -11.88 9.87
C VAL A 69 -1.85 -10.96 11.02
N LEU A 70 -2.68 -9.94 10.78
CA LEU A 70 -3.16 -9.03 11.81
C LEU A 70 -4.02 -9.74 12.86
N GLN A 71 -4.84 -10.71 12.44
CA GLN A 71 -5.65 -11.53 13.35
C GLN A 71 -4.80 -12.40 14.27
N HIS A 72 -3.65 -12.87 13.78
CA HIS A 72 -2.74 -13.71 14.54
C HIS A 72 -1.85 -12.88 15.48
N LEU A 73 -1.23 -11.81 14.95
CA LEU A 73 -0.31 -10.96 15.71
C LEU A 73 -1.01 -10.07 16.74
N LYS A 74 -2.23 -9.61 16.45
CA LYS A 74 -3.03 -8.68 17.27
C LYS A 74 -2.20 -7.52 17.87
N PRO A 75 -1.46 -6.75 17.05
CA PRO A 75 -0.69 -5.62 17.53
C PRO A 75 -1.58 -4.52 18.10
N ASN A 76 -1.04 -3.68 18.98
CA ASN A 76 -1.73 -2.51 19.48
C ASN A 76 -1.82 -1.41 18.41
N PHE A 77 -0.76 -1.28 17.60
CA PHE A 77 -0.65 -0.29 16.54
C PHE A 77 -0.13 -0.92 15.25
N ILE A 78 -0.63 -0.44 14.11
CA ILE A 78 -0.04 -0.69 12.80
C ILE A 78 0.33 0.63 12.13
N PHE A 79 1.60 0.81 11.81
CA PHE A 79 2.05 1.90 10.95
C PHE A 79 1.95 1.47 9.49
N PHE A 80 1.38 2.31 8.63
CA PHE A 80 1.19 2.02 7.21
C PHE A 80 1.45 3.26 6.35
N ASP A 81 1.87 3.04 5.11
CA ASP A 81 2.12 4.09 4.12
C ASP A 81 1.05 4.07 3.02
N LEU A 82 1.34 3.48 1.86
CA LEU A 82 0.45 3.49 0.69
C LEU A 82 -0.73 2.50 0.76
N ALA A 83 -0.78 1.67 1.80
CA ALA A 83 -1.82 0.67 1.99
C ALA A 83 -3.11 1.28 2.56
N TYR A 84 -3.82 2.00 1.70
CA TYR A 84 -5.06 2.71 2.06
C TYR A 84 -6.15 1.80 2.66
N TRP A 85 -6.11 0.50 2.37
CA TRP A 85 -7.04 -0.51 2.89
C TRP A 85 -6.70 -1.04 4.28
N VAL A 86 -5.49 -0.77 4.81
CA VAL A 86 -5.07 -1.26 6.15
C VAL A 86 -5.99 -0.79 7.27
N PRO A 87 -6.42 0.48 7.35
CA PRO A 87 -7.38 0.93 8.36
C PRO A 87 -8.68 0.10 8.37
N THR A 88 -9.19 -0.25 7.19
CA THR A 88 -10.42 -1.04 7.04
C THR A 88 -10.28 -2.45 7.61
N LEU A 89 -9.07 -3.04 7.55
CA LEU A 89 -8.79 -4.35 8.11
C LEU A 89 -8.43 -4.29 9.60
N ALA A 90 -7.69 -3.27 10.02
CA ALA A 90 -7.15 -3.14 11.37
C ALA A 90 -8.19 -2.69 12.41
N CYS A 91 -9.02 -1.70 12.07
CA CYS A 91 -10.01 -1.13 13.01
C CYS A 91 -11.00 -2.18 13.55
N PRO A 92 -11.58 -3.09 12.74
CA PRO A 92 -12.46 -4.14 13.24
C PRO A 92 -11.78 -5.12 14.20
N LEU A 93 -10.45 -5.22 14.16
CA LEU A 93 -9.65 -6.09 15.04
C LEU A 93 -9.21 -5.37 16.34
N GLY A 94 -9.62 -4.11 16.55
CA GLY A 94 -9.19 -3.30 17.69
C GLY A 94 -7.75 -2.78 17.59
N ILE A 95 -7.13 -2.91 16.41
CA ILE A 95 -5.77 -2.44 16.14
C ILE A 95 -5.84 -0.97 15.73
N LYS A 96 -4.97 -0.12 16.27
CA LYS A 96 -4.95 1.31 15.92
C LYS A 96 -4.06 1.56 14.69
N PRO A 97 -4.62 1.93 13.53
CA PRO A 97 -3.82 2.26 12.35
C PRO A 97 -3.23 3.68 12.49
N MET A 98 -1.97 3.85 12.09
CA MET A 98 -1.27 5.13 12.02
C MET A 98 -0.65 5.32 10.65
N TYR A 99 -1.10 6.36 9.95
CA TYR A 99 -0.53 6.74 8.65
C TYR A 99 0.86 7.32 8.85
N PHE A 100 1.84 6.73 8.18
CA PHE A 100 3.25 7.07 8.27
C PHE A 100 3.87 7.01 6.86
N PRO A 101 3.75 8.11 6.09
CA PRO A 101 4.34 8.17 4.77
C PRO A 101 5.87 8.16 4.87
N THR A 102 6.50 7.33 4.06
CA THR A 102 7.96 7.29 3.93
C THR A 102 8.51 8.47 3.11
N VAL A 103 7.63 9.18 2.39
CA VAL A 103 7.98 10.38 1.62
C VAL A 103 7.94 11.63 2.48
N SER A 104 8.72 12.64 2.09
CA SER A 104 8.67 13.94 2.76
C SER A 104 7.27 14.55 2.65
N VAL A 105 6.87 15.35 3.64
CA VAL A 105 5.60 16.09 3.61
C VAL A 105 5.52 16.98 2.37
N ALA A 106 6.64 17.58 1.94
CA ALA A 106 6.69 18.40 0.72
C ALA A 106 6.39 17.58 -0.55
N THR A 107 6.90 16.35 -0.63
CA THR A 107 6.61 15.45 -1.75
C THR A 107 5.14 15.04 -1.77
N LEU A 108 4.58 14.73 -0.59
CA LEU A 108 3.17 14.38 -0.46
C LEU A 108 2.25 15.54 -0.88
N THR A 109 2.55 16.78 -0.44
CA THR A 109 1.74 17.96 -0.80
C THR A 109 1.83 18.31 -2.28
N MET A 110 2.98 18.10 -2.93
CA MET A 110 3.12 18.25 -4.38
C MET A 110 2.26 17.23 -5.14
N LEU A 111 2.25 15.96 -4.72
CA LEU A 111 1.46 14.91 -5.37
C LEU A 111 -0.04 15.17 -5.24
N VAL A 112 -0.51 15.50 -4.03
CA VAL A 112 -1.92 15.83 -3.76
C VAL A 112 -2.35 17.07 -4.52
N SER A 113 -1.51 18.11 -4.55
CA SER A 113 -1.76 19.32 -5.36
C SER A 113 -1.90 19.00 -6.85
N SER A 114 -1.04 18.11 -7.38
CA SER A 114 -1.09 17.68 -8.79
C SER A 114 -2.37 16.90 -9.12
N MET A 115 -2.83 16.03 -8.22
CA MET A 115 -4.10 15.31 -8.38
C MET A 115 -5.31 16.25 -8.35
N ASN A 116 -5.33 17.22 -7.42
CA ASN A 116 -6.39 18.23 -7.35
C ASN A 116 -6.41 19.16 -8.57
N LEU A 117 -5.24 19.47 -9.14
CA LEU A 117 -5.16 20.25 -10.37
C LEU A 117 -5.78 19.50 -11.55
N LYS A 118 -5.47 18.19 -11.69
CA LYS A 118 -6.06 17.34 -12.74
C LYS A 118 -7.58 17.21 -12.61
N TYR A 119 -8.10 17.13 -11.39
CA TYR A 119 -9.55 17.12 -11.12
C TYR A 119 -10.23 18.42 -11.58
N ASN A 120 -9.66 19.58 -11.25
CA ASN A 120 -10.21 20.89 -11.65
C ASN A 120 -10.11 21.18 -13.15
N ILE A 121 -9.11 20.62 -13.85
CA ILE A 121 -9.00 20.75 -15.31
C ILE A 121 -9.99 19.82 -16.03
N GLY A 122 -10.36 18.69 -15.42
CA GLY A 122 -11.36 17.77 -15.94
C GLY A 122 -12.81 18.28 -15.83
N THR A 123 -13.13 19.04 -14.78
CA THR A 123 -14.47 19.61 -14.57
C THR A 123 -14.72 20.92 -15.33
N THR A 124 -13.67 21.60 -15.80
CA THR A 124 -13.80 22.87 -16.54
C THR A 124 -14.04 22.70 -18.05
N ARG A 125 -14.15 21.46 -18.58
CA ARG A 125 -14.36 21.20 -20.02
C ARG A 125 -15.77 20.77 -20.44
N PHE A 126 -16.72 20.68 -19.53
CA PHE A 126 -18.14 20.45 -19.84
C PHE A 126 -19.01 21.55 -19.21
N SER A 127 -18.82 22.78 -19.68
CA SER A 127 -19.79 23.86 -19.51
C SER A 127 -19.57 24.88 -20.63
N LYS A 128 -19.94 24.52 -21.84
CA LYS A 128 -20.33 25.43 -22.92
C LYS A 128 -21.33 24.72 -23.82
#